data_AF-A0A5C1I2D6-F1
#
_entry.id   AF-A0A5C1I2D6-F1
#
_cell.length_a   1.000
_cell.length_b   1.000
_cell.length_c   1.000
_cell.angle_alpha   90.00
_cell.angle_beta   90.00
_cell.angle_gamma   90.00
#
_symmetry.space_group_name_H-M   'P 1'
#
loop_
_entity.id
_entity.type
_entity.pdbx_description
1 polymer ?
#
loop_
_entity_poly.entity_id
_entity_poly.type
_entity_poly.pdbx_seq_one_letter_code
_entity_poly.pdbx_strand_id
1 'polypeptide(L)'
;MKKISLALLLCLVFGAATFGDVMKHGAGKITLHVLYVGYDPAKPKPEHVNYYSTATGAIDEAWKTRMADFKAFLEQRFEKADVVDVRDYDAAMSEKVDVTILDAGPVKLPAGFDRPIILMHEMAPNVGLPIGLKFDWYCQCLEDDALNIKTSHAIFNTPIKVNLTLVNRPTPGSFFNGFQGGTAPKELPMWKVIKEDPAAKDKYIIGMVAHGEGFNDSPDAEAISGGVCLKNAEAVALGRQGNYFMWGFSGSPNHMTDEAKDVLVNTVCYIKKFDHQKPIMKKVQIENREWVNEMIYRTDKGLYEKALIARKEGNARLLKMQQELKDRKAKGEDIGRGNEMFLKMPVTDDTQSFDDYLKSWAGSGMYDMFGTNTSAYHKYYLANLEYFYPLDAYSLQVDEDAKKLGISNRKVELLEKCIKMLEKGEEPALAQRVLERYTTEKFASAKEWRDWLTRNKANLYYTESGGFKFMVNIYKAETTAVVPAPTGDMKTANAAIMPTRTDPVIVSAKLVDEANGKKQVVVKADILQGWHIYAYVPKDSPFITTQPIIELPKGITNTEWQTSAGVPFTGGEGMFVWEDKATFKTEISTASLKPGMVIKCGLYYQVCDNNKCFPPKRKIIEIQVL
;
A
#
# COMPACT_ATOMS: atom_id res chain seq x y z
N MET A 1 -50.49 42.18 -32.80
CA MET A 1 -49.83 43.46 -33.15
C MET A 1 -48.62 43.61 -32.24
N LYS A 2 -47.41 43.42 -32.82
CA LYS A 2 -46.33 44.44 -32.92
C LYS A 2 -45.80 44.87 -31.54
N LYS A 3 -44.62 44.38 -31.10
CA LYS A 3 -43.25 44.80 -31.48
C LYS A 3 -43.10 46.34 -31.27
N ILE A 4 -42.10 46.93 -30.62
CA ILE A 4 -40.62 46.84 -30.73
C ILE A 4 -40.09 47.56 -29.45
N SER A 5 -39.19 47.03 -28.59
CA SER A 5 -37.71 46.95 -28.71
C SER A 5 -37.04 48.34 -28.84
N LEU A 6 -35.77 48.65 -28.56
CA LEU A 6 -34.58 47.96 -28.08
C LEU A 6 -33.59 49.12 -27.81
N ALA A 7 -33.07 49.30 -26.60
CA ALA A 7 -31.97 50.25 -26.37
C ALA A 7 -31.16 49.84 -25.13
N LEU A 8 -30.54 48.66 -25.20
CA LEU A 8 -29.48 48.24 -24.27
C LEU A 8 -28.69 47.10 -24.95
N LEU A 9 -28.04 47.43 -26.06
CA LEU A 9 -27.10 46.53 -26.72
C LEU A 9 -26.13 47.35 -27.60
N LEU A 10 -25.19 48.06 -26.97
CA LEU A 10 -24.03 48.60 -27.68
C LEU A 10 -22.92 48.94 -26.67
N CYS A 11 -22.21 47.92 -26.16
CA CYS A 11 -20.87 48.04 -25.56
C CYS A 11 -20.22 46.69 -25.16
N LEU A 12 -20.57 45.56 -25.80
CA LEU A 12 -19.92 44.26 -25.58
C LEU A 12 -19.76 43.50 -26.91
N VAL A 13 -18.97 44.04 -27.84
CA VAL A 13 -18.45 43.29 -28.98
C VAL A 13 -17.05 43.82 -29.30
N PHE A 14 -16.03 43.32 -28.60
CA PHE A 14 -14.66 43.14 -29.10
C PHE A 14 -13.92 42.28 -28.06
N GLY A 15 -13.68 41.01 -28.39
CA GLY A 15 -12.93 40.07 -27.54
C GLY A 15 -13.45 38.63 -27.47
N ALA A 16 -14.47 38.26 -28.23
CA ALA A 16 -14.98 36.89 -28.31
C ALA A 16 -14.92 36.37 -29.75
N ALA A 17 -13.72 36.03 -30.21
CA ALA A 17 -13.51 35.21 -31.42
C ALA A 17 -12.11 34.62 -31.37
N THR A 18 -11.94 33.45 -30.74
CA THR A 18 -11.07 32.32 -31.16
C THR A 18 -11.02 31.24 -30.07
N PHE A 19 -12.15 30.70 -29.59
CA PHE A 19 -12.15 29.40 -28.89
C PHE A 19 -13.54 28.78 -29.04
N GLY A 20 -13.76 28.18 -30.19
CA GLY A 20 -15.05 27.61 -30.54
C GLY A 20 -14.98 26.88 -31.87
N ASP A 21 -14.06 25.92 -31.98
CA ASP A 21 -14.19 24.78 -32.90
C ASP A 21 -13.08 23.76 -32.59
N VAL A 22 -13.36 22.81 -31.70
CA VAL A 22 -12.64 21.52 -31.69
C VAL A 22 -13.66 20.43 -31.41
N MET A 23 -14.37 20.04 -32.47
CA MET A 23 -15.04 18.75 -32.55
C MET A 23 -14.40 17.97 -33.69
N LYS A 24 -13.92 16.77 -33.34
CA LYS A 24 -13.48 15.64 -34.19
C LYS A 24 -12.06 15.71 -34.79
N HIS A 25 -11.24 14.74 -34.36
CA HIS A 25 -10.18 14.07 -35.13
C HIS A 25 -9.28 14.98 -35.98
N GLY A 26 -8.43 15.77 -35.31
CA GLY A 26 -7.41 16.58 -35.98
C GLY A 26 -6.75 17.67 -35.14
N ALA A 27 -6.74 17.57 -33.80
CA ALA A 27 -5.97 18.48 -32.97
C ALA A 27 -4.48 18.09 -33.06
N GLY A 28 -3.60 19.05 -33.32
CA GLY A 28 -2.16 18.83 -33.36
C GLY A 28 -1.64 18.16 -32.09
N LYS A 29 -0.46 17.54 -32.18
CA LYS A 29 0.21 16.93 -31.03
C LYS A 29 0.42 17.97 -29.92
N ILE A 30 0.32 17.54 -28.66
CA ILE A 30 0.58 18.39 -27.50
C ILE A 30 2.07 18.75 -27.48
N THR A 31 2.39 20.04 -27.40
CA THR A 31 3.76 20.57 -27.30
C THR A 31 4.36 20.26 -25.93
N LEU A 32 4.77 19.02 -25.75
CA LEU A 32 5.60 18.52 -24.66
C LEU A 32 6.57 17.49 -25.22
N HIS A 33 7.75 17.43 -24.63
CA HIS A 33 8.71 16.35 -24.83
C HIS A 33 8.60 15.35 -23.68
N VAL A 34 8.17 14.12 -24.00
CA VAL A 34 7.98 13.05 -23.01
C VAL A 34 9.07 11.99 -23.17
N LEU A 35 9.65 11.53 -22.06
CA LEU A 35 10.53 10.36 -22.02
C LEU A 35 9.81 9.19 -21.37
N TYR A 36 9.75 8.04 -22.04
CA TYR A 36 9.33 6.79 -21.43
C TYR A 36 10.53 5.89 -21.12
N VAL A 37 10.58 5.39 -19.89
CA VAL A 37 11.65 4.53 -19.37
C VAL A 37 11.07 3.16 -19.05
N GLY A 38 11.46 2.15 -19.84
CA GLY A 38 10.94 0.78 -19.75
C GLY A 38 12.00 -0.26 -20.10
N TYR A 39 11.64 -1.53 -20.27
CA TYR A 39 12.56 -2.53 -20.84
C TYR A 39 12.49 -2.53 -22.37
N ASP A 40 13.65 -2.46 -23.02
CA ASP A 40 13.77 -2.66 -24.46
C ASP A 40 13.92 -4.16 -24.77
N PRO A 41 12.96 -4.79 -25.46
CA PRO A 41 13.02 -6.21 -25.81
C PRO A 41 14.13 -6.53 -26.84
N ALA A 42 14.71 -5.53 -27.51
CA ALA A 42 15.87 -5.73 -28.38
C ALA A 42 17.15 -6.10 -27.60
N LYS A 43 17.16 -5.85 -26.28
CA LYS A 43 18.24 -6.26 -25.39
C LYS A 43 17.91 -7.56 -24.67
N PRO A 44 18.93 -8.33 -24.22
CA PRO A 44 18.69 -9.56 -23.46
C PRO A 44 17.79 -9.31 -22.25
N LYS A 45 16.80 -10.18 -22.02
CA LYS A 45 15.92 -10.11 -20.86
C LYS A 45 16.74 -10.27 -19.57
N PRO A 46 16.64 -9.34 -18.60
CA PRO A 46 17.29 -9.51 -17.29
C PRO A 46 16.76 -10.75 -16.56
N GLU A 47 17.57 -11.32 -15.67
CA GLU A 47 17.14 -12.41 -14.78
C GLU A 47 15.97 -11.99 -13.88
N HIS A 48 15.97 -10.72 -13.47
CA HIS A 48 14.92 -10.11 -12.67
C HIS A 48 14.34 -8.90 -13.40
N VAL A 49 13.06 -8.99 -13.71
CA VAL A 49 12.28 -7.92 -14.33
C VAL A 49 11.41 -7.32 -13.23
N ASN A 50 11.42 -6.00 -13.10
CA ASN A 50 10.59 -5.23 -12.19
C ASN A 50 9.16 -5.10 -12.72
N TYR A 51 8.49 -6.25 -12.82
CA TYR A 51 7.08 -6.42 -13.12
C TYR A 51 6.53 -7.57 -12.27
N TYR A 52 5.34 -7.40 -11.71
CA TYR A 52 4.68 -8.43 -10.92
C TYR A 52 3.43 -8.95 -11.61
N SER A 53 3.30 -10.28 -11.63
CA SER A 53 2.05 -10.98 -11.88
C SER A 53 2.14 -12.37 -11.27
N THR A 54 1.01 -12.93 -10.85
CA THR A 54 0.91 -14.35 -10.51
C THR A 54 0.85 -15.23 -11.77
N ALA A 55 0.57 -14.64 -12.94
CA ALA A 55 0.64 -15.28 -14.25
C ALA A 55 1.98 -14.99 -14.95
N THR A 56 2.81 -16.01 -15.14
CA THR A 56 4.15 -15.85 -15.76
C THR A 56 4.06 -15.31 -17.19
N GLY A 57 3.01 -15.67 -17.94
CA GLY A 57 2.76 -15.18 -19.29
C GLY A 57 2.59 -13.66 -19.38
N ALA A 58 2.00 -13.03 -18.35
CA ALA A 58 1.79 -11.58 -18.32
C ALA A 58 3.10 -10.80 -18.21
N ILE A 59 4.07 -11.31 -17.45
CA ILE A 59 5.39 -10.69 -17.32
C ILE A 59 6.16 -10.79 -18.64
N ASP A 60 6.10 -11.95 -19.29
CA ASP A 60 6.75 -12.16 -20.59
C ASP A 60 6.14 -11.29 -21.69
N GLU A 61 4.81 -11.15 -21.70
CA GLU A 61 4.12 -10.28 -22.64
C GLU A 61 4.47 -8.81 -22.40
N ALA A 62 4.38 -8.35 -21.14
CA ALA A 62 4.76 -6.98 -20.77
C ALA A 62 6.23 -6.68 -21.13
N TRP A 63 7.15 -7.62 -20.95
CA TRP A 63 8.54 -7.44 -21.36
C TRP A 63 8.67 -7.27 -22.90
N LYS A 64 7.88 -8.00 -23.70
CA LYS A 64 7.95 -7.97 -25.17
C LYS A 64 7.31 -6.74 -25.79
N THR A 65 6.16 -6.29 -25.29
CA THR A 65 5.30 -5.35 -26.03
C THR A 65 5.23 -3.96 -25.42
N ARG A 66 5.41 -3.84 -24.10
CA ARG A 66 5.03 -2.63 -23.35
C ARG A 66 5.77 -1.37 -23.79
N MET A 67 7.07 -1.43 -24.05
CA MET A 67 7.81 -0.25 -24.54
C MET A 67 7.31 0.21 -25.91
N ALA A 68 7.04 -0.73 -26.83
CA ALA A 68 6.51 -0.40 -28.15
C ALA A 68 5.11 0.21 -28.06
N ASP A 69 4.25 -0.31 -27.17
CA ASP A 69 2.92 0.22 -26.92
C ASP A 69 2.95 1.67 -26.43
N PHE A 70 3.80 1.96 -25.43
CA PHE A 70 3.98 3.32 -24.92
C PHE A 70 4.59 4.24 -25.97
N LYS A 71 5.60 3.79 -26.72
CA LYS A 71 6.19 4.58 -27.81
C LYS A 71 5.13 5.00 -28.82
N ALA A 72 4.38 4.03 -29.36
CA ALA A 72 3.35 4.28 -30.37
C ALA A 72 2.25 5.22 -29.84
N PHE A 73 1.82 5.03 -28.60
CA PHE A 73 0.83 5.88 -27.95
C PHE A 73 1.33 7.32 -27.76
N LEU A 74 2.53 7.50 -27.22
CA LEU A 74 3.08 8.83 -26.90
C LEU A 74 3.41 9.61 -28.18
N GLU A 75 3.97 8.97 -29.21
CA GLU A 75 4.26 9.60 -30.50
C GLU A 75 2.99 10.11 -31.21
N GLN A 76 1.83 9.51 -30.94
CA GLN A 76 0.55 9.97 -31.47
C GLN A 76 -0.01 11.20 -30.73
N ARG A 77 0.43 11.45 -29.50
CA ARG A 77 -0.18 12.44 -28.59
C ARG A 77 0.71 13.65 -28.32
N PHE A 78 2.03 13.48 -28.31
CA PHE A 78 3.00 14.50 -27.94
C PHE A 78 3.95 14.81 -29.09
N GLU A 79 4.34 16.08 -29.21
CA GLU A 79 5.20 16.59 -30.28
C GLU A 79 6.51 15.81 -30.38
N LYS A 80 7.09 15.48 -29.22
CA LYS A 80 8.27 14.62 -29.11
C LYS A 80 8.09 13.57 -28.03
N ALA A 81 8.38 12.32 -28.37
CA ALA A 81 8.39 11.20 -27.44
C ALA A 81 9.65 10.37 -27.67
N ASP A 82 10.47 10.24 -26.63
CA ASP A 82 11.64 9.37 -26.64
C ASP A 82 11.38 8.15 -25.75
N VAL A 83 12.04 7.04 -26.05
CA VAL A 83 12.07 5.85 -25.19
C VAL A 83 13.50 5.48 -24.85
N VAL A 84 13.71 4.95 -23.66
CA VAL A 84 15.02 4.44 -23.22
C VAL A 84 14.86 3.15 -22.43
N ASP A 85 15.79 2.22 -22.64
CA ASP A 85 15.90 1.05 -21.78
C ASP A 85 16.32 1.49 -20.37
N VAL A 86 15.62 1.01 -19.34
CA VAL A 86 15.86 1.38 -17.95
C VAL A 86 17.31 1.17 -17.50
N ARG A 87 18.04 0.20 -18.09
CA ARG A 87 19.44 -0.06 -17.75
C ARG A 87 20.40 1.00 -18.26
N ASP A 88 19.96 1.82 -19.22
CA ASP A 88 20.71 2.96 -19.74
C ASP A 88 20.18 4.30 -19.21
N TYR A 89 19.06 4.28 -18.47
CA TYR A 89 18.48 5.50 -17.93
C TYR A 89 19.34 6.07 -16.81
N ASP A 90 19.69 7.35 -16.94
CA ASP A 90 20.22 8.17 -15.87
C ASP A 90 19.27 9.34 -15.58
N ALA A 91 19.31 9.86 -14.34
CA ALA A 91 18.42 10.94 -13.94
C ALA A 91 18.64 12.26 -14.73
N ALA A 92 19.83 12.50 -15.29
CA ALA A 92 20.12 13.69 -16.09
C ALA A 92 19.42 13.66 -17.46
N MET A 93 18.95 12.49 -17.92
CA MET A 93 18.05 12.41 -19.08
C MET A 93 16.73 13.16 -18.84
N SER A 94 16.22 13.18 -17.59
CA SER A 94 15.00 13.91 -17.22
C SER A 94 15.13 15.44 -17.30
N GLU A 95 16.36 15.97 -17.31
CA GLU A 95 16.62 17.42 -17.47
C GLU A 95 16.37 17.89 -18.91
N LYS A 96 16.35 16.96 -19.87
CA LYS A 96 16.23 17.26 -21.31
C LYS A 96 14.79 17.15 -21.81
N VAL A 97 13.85 16.81 -20.95
CA VAL A 97 12.45 16.54 -21.29
C VAL A 97 11.52 17.28 -20.32
N ASP A 98 10.25 17.38 -20.71
CA ASP A 98 9.21 18.00 -19.89
C ASP A 98 8.69 17.05 -18.81
N VAL A 99 8.48 15.78 -19.16
CA VAL A 99 7.93 14.76 -18.26
C VAL A 99 8.58 13.41 -18.55
N THR A 100 8.91 12.69 -17.48
CA THR A 100 9.36 11.29 -17.57
C THR A 100 8.27 10.34 -17.08
N ILE A 101 8.00 9.26 -17.82
CA ILE A 101 7.17 8.13 -17.39
C ILE A 101 8.10 6.98 -17.05
N LEU A 102 8.22 6.66 -15.76
CA LEU A 102 9.08 5.62 -15.25
C LEU A 102 8.27 4.36 -14.97
N ASP A 103 8.51 3.32 -15.78
CA ASP A 103 7.69 2.12 -15.81
C ASP A 103 8.45 0.84 -15.49
N ALA A 104 9.77 0.88 -15.50
CA ALA A 104 10.63 -0.25 -15.13
C ALA A 104 11.76 0.17 -14.17
N GLY A 105 12.37 -0.83 -13.52
CA GLY A 105 13.42 -0.66 -12.52
C GLY A 105 14.55 -1.70 -12.61
N PRO A 106 15.49 -1.70 -11.64
CA PRO A 106 15.59 -0.76 -10.53
C PRO A 106 16.10 0.61 -10.98
N VAL A 107 15.62 1.69 -10.35
CA VAL A 107 16.11 3.06 -10.57
C VAL A 107 16.29 3.76 -9.22
N LYS A 108 17.43 4.43 -9.06
CA LYS A 108 17.72 5.26 -7.90
C LYS A 108 17.82 6.72 -8.33
N LEU A 109 16.80 7.51 -8.01
CA LEU A 109 16.83 8.95 -8.25
C LEU A 109 17.67 9.67 -7.19
N PRO A 110 18.36 10.78 -7.55
CA PRO A 110 19.06 11.60 -6.58
C PRO A 110 18.09 12.28 -5.63
N ALA A 111 18.50 12.53 -4.37
CA ALA A 111 17.65 13.15 -3.35
C ALA A 111 17.12 14.55 -3.75
N GLY A 112 17.81 15.24 -4.66
CA GLY A 112 17.43 16.56 -5.17
C GLY A 112 16.59 16.54 -6.45
N PHE A 113 16.20 15.37 -6.97
CA PHE A 113 15.44 15.24 -8.20
C PHE A 113 14.12 16.02 -8.12
N ASP A 114 13.93 16.94 -9.05
CA ASP A 114 12.83 17.91 -9.03
C ASP A 114 12.11 18.08 -10.38
N ARG A 115 12.42 17.21 -11.35
CA ARG A 115 11.76 17.17 -12.66
C ARG A 115 10.43 16.38 -12.60
N PRO A 116 9.41 16.71 -13.39
CA PRO A 116 8.14 16.00 -13.39
C PRO A 116 8.28 14.53 -13.77
N ILE A 117 7.74 13.64 -12.94
CA ILE A 117 7.82 12.19 -13.17
C ILE A 117 6.52 11.47 -12.81
N ILE A 118 6.09 10.57 -13.68
CA ILE A 118 5.00 9.62 -13.44
C ILE A 118 5.63 8.27 -13.11
N LEU A 119 5.33 7.73 -11.94
CA LEU A 119 5.75 6.42 -11.49
C LEU A 119 4.62 5.44 -11.73
N MET A 120 4.84 4.47 -12.62
CA MET A 120 3.86 3.46 -12.97
C MET A 120 3.91 2.29 -11.96
N HIS A 121 2.75 1.82 -11.51
CA HIS A 121 2.58 0.61 -10.69
C HIS A 121 3.65 0.44 -9.57
N GLU A 122 4.48 -0.61 -9.61
CA GLU A 122 5.51 -0.89 -8.61
C GLU A 122 6.65 0.13 -8.56
N MET A 123 6.83 0.94 -9.61
CA MET A 123 7.82 2.02 -9.57
C MET A 123 7.45 3.10 -8.57
N ALA A 124 6.17 3.24 -8.23
CA ALA A 124 5.72 4.19 -7.21
C ALA A 124 6.40 3.93 -5.84
N PRO A 125 6.29 2.74 -5.22
CA PRO A 125 7.03 2.45 -4.00
C PRO A 125 8.52 2.19 -4.20
N ASN A 126 8.96 1.62 -5.33
CA ASN A 126 10.39 1.35 -5.55
C ASN A 126 11.24 2.63 -5.58
N VAL A 127 10.67 3.73 -6.10
CA VAL A 127 11.31 5.06 -6.07
C VAL A 127 10.85 5.87 -4.85
N GLY A 128 9.58 5.79 -4.50
CA GLY A 128 8.98 6.62 -3.47
C GLY A 128 9.50 6.34 -2.07
N LEU A 129 9.59 5.06 -1.67
CA LEU A 129 10.05 4.69 -0.32
C LEU A 129 11.47 5.19 0.00
N PRO A 130 12.49 4.97 -0.86
CA PRO A 130 13.86 5.42 -0.58
C PRO A 130 14.02 6.93 -0.36
N ILE A 131 13.18 7.75 -0.99
CA ILE A 131 13.25 9.22 -0.88
C ILE A 131 12.17 9.82 0.03
N GLY A 132 11.30 8.98 0.61
CA GLY A 132 10.28 9.36 1.57
C GLY A 132 9.01 9.94 0.96
N LEU A 133 8.62 9.53 -0.25
CA LEU A 133 7.31 9.89 -0.80
C LEU A 133 6.18 9.16 -0.05
N LYS A 134 4.96 9.69 -0.18
CA LYS A 134 3.74 9.05 0.32
C LYS A 134 3.34 7.81 -0.48
N PHE A 135 3.94 7.61 -1.64
CA PHE A 135 3.77 6.44 -2.50
C PHE A 135 4.52 5.23 -1.92
N ASP A 136 3.97 4.66 -0.86
CA ASP A 136 4.55 3.49 -0.22
C ASP A 136 3.95 2.18 -0.71
N TRP A 137 4.55 1.08 -0.27
CA TRP A 137 4.08 -0.26 -0.61
C TRP A 137 2.90 -0.64 0.29
N TYR A 138 1.68 -0.28 -0.12
CA TYR A 138 0.47 -0.79 0.52
C TYR A 138 0.15 -2.20 -0.02
N CYS A 139 -0.09 -2.31 -1.33
CA CYS A 139 -0.41 -3.59 -1.95
C CYS A 139 -0.25 -3.57 -3.48
N GLN A 140 0.39 -4.61 -4.02
CA GLN A 140 0.37 -4.88 -5.46
C GLN A 140 -0.79 -5.81 -5.81
N CYS A 141 -1.99 -5.29 -5.65
CA CYS A 141 -3.25 -6.02 -5.87
C CYS A 141 -4.33 -5.15 -6.52
N LEU A 142 -3.93 -4.04 -7.16
CA LEU A 142 -4.87 -3.18 -7.86
C LEU A 142 -5.36 -3.87 -9.14
N GLU A 143 -6.67 -3.91 -9.30
CA GLU A 143 -7.37 -4.45 -10.46
C GLU A 143 -7.72 -3.35 -11.48
N ASP A 144 -8.77 -3.55 -12.26
CA ASP A 144 -9.02 -2.81 -13.52
C ASP A 144 -9.82 -1.53 -13.35
N ASP A 145 -10.54 -1.43 -12.23
CA ASP A 145 -11.56 -0.41 -12.00
C ASP A 145 -11.05 0.62 -10.97
N ALA A 146 -11.15 1.90 -11.31
CA ALA A 146 -10.97 3.02 -10.40
C ALA A 146 -12.25 3.28 -9.61
N LEU A 147 -12.11 3.74 -8.37
CA LEU A 147 -13.21 4.10 -7.47
C LEU A 147 -12.80 5.29 -6.59
N ASN A 148 -13.75 5.85 -5.82
CA ASN A 148 -13.50 7.04 -4.99
C ASN A 148 -12.87 8.19 -5.78
N ILE A 149 -13.38 8.41 -7.00
CA ILE A 149 -12.77 9.27 -8.02
C ILE A 149 -13.15 10.74 -7.77
N LYS A 150 -12.16 11.63 -7.71
CA LYS A 150 -12.38 13.08 -7.76
C LYS A 150 -12.64 13.54 -9.20
N THR A 151 -13.85 13.32 -9.72
CA THR A 151 -14.21 13.57 -11.14
C THR A 151 -14.03 15.02 -11.60
N SER A 152 -14.02 15.98 -10.66
CA SER A 152 -13.72 17.40 -10.94
C SER A 152 -12.22 17.69 -11.13
N HIS A 153 -11.33 16.73 -10.85
CA HIS A 153 -9.89 16.91 -10.92
C HIS A 153 -9.41 17.16 -12.36
N ALA A 154 -8.31 17.91 -12.52
CA ALA A 154 -7.80 18.34 -13.81
C ALA A 154 -7.49 17.17 -14.77
N ILE A 155 -7.04 16.02 -14.27
CA ILE A 155 -6.70 14.86 -15.12
C ILE A 155 -7.92 14.27 -15.86
N PHE A 156 -9.14 14.55 -15.41
CA PHE A 156 -10.37 14.11 -16.08
C PHE A 156 -10.96 15.19 -16.99
N ASN A 157 -10.41 16.41 -16.94
CA ASN A 157 -11.07 17.58 -17.51
C ASN A 157 -10.19 18.40 -18.47
N THR A 158 -8.86 18.33 -18.37
CA THR A 158 -7.94 19.18 -19.13
C THR A 158 -6.61 18.49 -19.43
N PRO A 159 -6.00 18.71 -20.61
CA PRO A 159 -6.55 19.45 -21.76
C PRO A 159 -7.70 18.73 -22.48
N ILE A 160 -7.83 17.41 -22.33
CA ILE A 160 -8.91 16.63 -22.91
C ILE A 160 -10.04 16.51 -21.89
N LYS A 161 -11.24 16.94 -22.23
CA LYS A 161 -12.42 16.68 -21.39
C LYS A 161 -12.82 15.21 -21.54
N VAL A 162 -12.60 14.41 -20.51
CA VAL A 162 -12.96 12.99 -20.49
C VAL A 162 -14.34 12.84 -19.87
N ASN A 163 -15.26 12.17 -20.58
CA ASN A 163 -16.56 11.81 -20.06
C ASN A 163 -16.46 10.38 -19.50
N LEU A 164 -16.14 10.26 -18.21
CA LEU A 164 -15.95 8.96 -17.58
C LEU A 164 -17.24 8.12 -17.61
N THR A 165 -17.14 6.89 -18.10
CA THR A 165 -18.22 5.91 -17.99
C THR A 165 -18.18 5.29 -16.59
N LEU A 166 -19.02 5.81 -15.70
CA LEU A 166 -19.17 5.31 -14.32
C LEU A 166 -20.29 4.27 -14.24
N VAL A 167 -19.96 3.10 -13.70
CA VAL A 167 -20.91 2.00 -13.49
C VAL A 167 -20.94 1.64 -12.01
N ASN A 168 -22.13 1.59 -11.41
CA ASN A 168 -22.28 1.12 -10.04
C ASN A 168 -21.98 -0.39 -9.98
N ARG A 169 -21.11 -0.77 -9.07
CA ARG A 169 -20.70 -2.15 -8.84
C ARG A 169 -20.63 -2.44 -7.34
N PRO A 170 -20.69 -3.71 -6.92
CA PRO A 170 -20.49 -4.10 -5.53
C PRO A 170 -19.18 -3.53 -4.99
N THR A 171 -19.23 -2.94 -3.80
CA THR A 171 -18.05 -2.46 -3.08
C THR A 171 -17.10 -3.63 -2.82
N PRO A 172 -15.78 -3.46 -3.02
CA PRO A 172 -14.81 -4.52 -2.74
C PRO A 172 -14.98 -5.07 -1.33
N GLY A 173 -14.96 -6.40 -1.19
CA GLY A 173 -15.17 -7.08 0.09
C GLY A 173 -14.20 -6.61 1.19
N SER A 174 -12.96 -6.25 0.80
CA SER A 174 -11.94 -5.72 1.69
C SER A 174 -12.30 -4.39 2.35
N PHE A 175 -13.21 -3.59 1.79
CA PHE A 175 -13.61 -2.31 2.39
C PHE A 175 -14.47 -2.50 3.64
N PHE A 176 -15.01 -3.71 3.82
CA PHE A 176 -15.74 -4.09 5.01
C PHE A 176 -14.83 -4.65 6.11
N ASN A 177 -13.52 -4.76 5.85
CA ASN A 177 -12.51 -5.24 6.79
C ASN A 177 -11.89 -4.08 7.59
N GLY A 178 -12.61 -3.59 8.61
CA GLY A 178 -12.13 -2.51 9.47
C GLY A 178 -13.23 -1.50 9.80
N PHE A 179 -12.87 -0.44 10.51
CA PHE A 179 -13.82 0.58 10.97
C PHE A 179 -14.60 1.25 9.83
N GLN A 180 -13.97 1.42 8.65
CA GLN A 180 -14.61 1.97 7.45
C GLN A 180 -15.78 1.11 6.95
N GLY A 181 -15.76 -0.19 7.23
CA GLY A 181 -16.85 -1.10 6.86
C GLY A 181 -18.19 -0.76 7.51
N GLY A 182 -18.18 -0.01 8.62
CA GLY A 182 -19.40 0.47 9.27
C GLY A 182 -20.16 1.52 8.45
N THR A 183 -19.49 2.23 7.54
CA THR A 183 -20.08 3.32 6.74
C THR A 183 -19.94 3.11 5.24
N ALA A 184 -19.15 2.12 4.79
CA ALA A 184 -18.99 1.79 3.38
C ALA A 184 -20.34 1.42 2.73
N PRO A 185 -20.72 2.04 1.59
CA PRO A 185 -21.91 1.65 0.87
C PRO A 185 -21.75 0.25 0.26
N LYS A 186 -22.86 -0.42 -0.05
CA LYS A 186 -22.83 -1.75 -0.69
C LYS A 186 -22.37 -1.71 -2.13
N GLU A 187 -22.57 -0.59 -2.81
CA GLU A 187 -22.16 -0.36 -4.18
C GLU A 187 -21.51 1.03 -4.31
N LEU A 188 -20.58 1.16 -5.25
CA LEU A 188 -19.88 2.39 -5.57
C LEU A 188 -19.81 2.59 -7.10
N PRO A 189 -19.80 3.84 -7.58
CA PRO A 189 -19.52 4.12 -8.98
C PRO A 189 -18.05 3.82 -9.29
N MET A 190 -17.82 3.01 -10.32
CA MET A 190 -16.49 2.61 -10.75
C MET A 190 -16.25 2.97 -12.21
N TRP A 191 -15.01 3.34 -12.52
CA TRP A 191 -14.54 3.67 -13.86
C TRP A 191 -13.56 2.59 -14.34
N LYS A 192 -13.84 1.97 -15.49
CA LYS A 192 -12.99 0.92 -16.04
C LYS A 192 -11.75 1.52 -16.73
N VAL A 193 -10.57 1.25 -16.18
CA VAL A 193 -9.28 1.76 -16.67
C VAL A 193 -8.64 0.80 -17.67
N ILE A 194 -8.72 -0.51 -17.40
CA ILE A 194 -8.18 -1.58 -18.26
C ILE A 194 -9.34 -2.23 -19.02
N LYS A 195 -9.19 -2.53 -20.31
CA LYS A 195 -10.26 -3.02 -21.22
C LYS A 195 -10.63 -4.47 -20.91
N GLU A 196 -9.64 -5.25 -20.54
CA GLU A 196 -9.75 -6.68 -20.27
C GLU A 196 -10.73 -6.97 -19.15
N ASP A 197 -11.30 -8.17 -19.19
CA ASP A 197 -12.03 -8.73 -18.06
C ASP A 197 -11.04 -9.06 -16.92
N PRO A 198 -11.41 -8.90 -15.64
CA PRO A 198 -10.56 -9.29 -14.51
C PRO A 198 -10.09 -10.75 -14.57
N ALA A 199 -10.76 -11.64 -15.30
CA ALA A 199 -10.32 -13.02 -15.52
C ALA A 199 -9.16 -13.16 -16.55
N ALA A 200 -8.84 -12.12 -17.32
CA ALA A 200 -7.80 -12.13 -18.35
C ALA A 200 -6.42 -11.67 -17.83
N LYS A 201 -6.07 -12.03 -16.58
CA LYS A 201 -4.83 -11.62 -15.89
C LYS A 201 -3.54 -12.17 -16.52
N ASP A 202 -3.63 -13.10 -17.47
CA ASP A 202 -2.48 -13.58 -18.24
C ASP A 202 -1.94 -12.54 -19.24
N LYS A 203 -2.66 -11.43 -19.46
CA LYS A 203 -2.32 -10.44 -20.50
C LYS A 203 -1.59 -9.20 -20.00
N TYR A 204 -1.70 -8.87 -18.71
CA TYR A 204 -1.06 -7.68 -18.15
C TYR A 204 -0.64 -7.90 -16.70
N ILE A 205 0.37 -7.14 -16.29
CA ILE A 205 0.94 -7.15 -14.94
C ILE A 205 -0.03 -6.54 -13.92
N ILE A 206 0.17 -6.77 -12.62
CA ILE A 206 -0.75 -6.32 -11.56
C ILE A 206 -0.37 -4.91 -11.07
N GLY A 207 -1.38 -4.08 -10.82
CA GLY A 207 -1.20 -2.70 -10.38
C GLY A 207 -0.88 -2.54 -8.89
N MET A 208 -0.54 -1.31 -8.51
CA MET A 208 -0.10 -0.94 -7.16
C MET A 208 -1.04 0.09 -6.55
N VAL A 209 -1.30 -0.04 -5.24
CA VAL A 209 -1.88 1.02 -4.40
C VAL A 209 -0.91 1.43 -3.29
N ALA A 210 -1.02 2.68 -2.86
CA ALA A 210 -0.35 3.25 -1.67
C ALA A 210 -1.38 3.55 -0.56
N HIS A 211 -0.93 3.70 0.69
CA HIS A 211 -1.84 4.01 1.82
C HIS A 211 -2.48 5.38 1.65
N GLY A 212 -3.77 5.50 1.97
CA GLY A 212 -4.50 6.77 1.90
C GLY A 212 -4.50 7.56 3.19
N GLU A 213 -4.25 6.88 4.29
CA GLU A 213 -4.13 7.39 5.64
C GLU A 213 -3.08 8.51 5.70
N GLY A 214 -3.53 9.73 6.02
CA GLY A 214 -2.67 10.91 6.04
C GLY A 214 -2.12 11.32 4.66
N PHE A 215 -2.62 10.78 3.54
CA PHE A 215 -2.09 11.15 2.22
C PHE A 215 -2.31 12.63 1.90
N ASN A 216 -3.50 13.15 2.24
CA ASN A 216 -3.90 14.53 1.98
C ASN A 216 -3.51 15.52 3.10
N ASP A 217 -2.75 15.10 4.11
CA ASP A 217 -2.38 15.94 5.27
C ASP A 217 -1.25 16.93 5.00
N SER A 218 -0.77 17.00 3.75
CA SER A 218 0.29 17.89 3.31
C SER A 218 -0.14 18.65 2.06
N PRO A 219 0.12 19.98 1.96
CA PRO A 219 -0.35 20.79 0.84
C PRO A 219 0.33 20.46 -0.50
N ASP A 220 1.44 19.73 -0.48
CA ASP A 220 2.11 19.24 -1.69
C ASP A 220 1.55 17.90 -2.19
N ALA A 221 0.58 17.30 -1.50
CA ALA A 221 0.07 15.97 -1.80
C ALA A 221 -1.45 15.94 -2.02
N GLU A 222 -1.90 15.05 -2.91
CA GLU A 222 -3.32 14.81 -3.11
C GLU A 222 -3.60 13.39 -3.63
N ALA A 223 -4.52 12.70 -2.98
CA ALA A 223 -5.13 11.48 -3.50
C ALA A 223 -6.23 11.87 -4.48
N ILE A 224 -6.22 11.30 -5.69
CA ILE A 224 -7.15 11.64 -6.77
C ILE A 224 -8.18 10.53 -6.98
N SER A 225 -7.75 9.29 -6.86
CA SER A 225 -8.60 8.10 -7.00
C SER A 225 -8.04 6.93 -6.19
N GLY A 226 -8.93 6.10 -5.67
CA GLY A 226 -8.61 4.73 -5.30
C GLY A 226 -8.85 3.78 -6.46
N GLY A 227 -8.87 2.48 -6.17
CA GLY A 227 -9.19 1.44 -7.14
C GLY A 227 -9.61 0.15 -6.46
N VAL A 228 -10.22 -0.74 -7.23
CA VAL A 228 -10.59 -2.07 -6.77
C VAL A 228 -9.31 -2.82 -6.40
N CYS A 229 -9.15 -3.12 -5.12
CA CYS A 229 -8.00 -3.81 -4.57
C CYS A 229 -8.42 -4.54 -3.30
N LEU A 230 -7.53 -5.38 -2.74
CA LEU A 230 -7.78 -6.16 -1.53
C LEU A 230 -7.44 -5.41 -0.24
N LYS A 231 -7.37 -4.08 -0.31
CA LYS A 231 -7.07 -3.16 0.79
C LYS A 231 -8.28 -2.30 1.12
N ASN A 232 -8.15 -1.42 2.11
CA ASN A 232 -9.26 -0.61 2.61
C ASN A 232 -9.68 0.50 1.63
N ALA A 233 -10.73 1.24 1.99
CA ALA A 233 -11.38 2.20 1.10
C ALA A 233 -10.53 3.43 0.75
N GLU A 234 -9.48 3.67 1.50
CA GLU A 234 -8.62 4.84 1.35
C GLU A 234 -7.41 4.59 0.44
N ALA A 235 -7.16 3.33 0.07
CA ALA A 235 -6.07 2.97 -0.84
C ALA A 235 -6.01 3.90 -2.06
N VAL A 236 -4.82 4.45 -2.33
CA VAL A 236 -4.59 5.43 -3.40
C VAL A 236 -4.02 4.72 -4.62
N ALA A 237 -4.76 4.78 -5.73
CA ALA A 237 -4.33 4.28 -7.03
C ALA A 237 -3.78 5.41 -7.92
N LEU A 238 -4.37 6.60 -7.84
CA LEU A 238 -3.89 7.81 -8.52
C LEU A 238 -3.66 8.91 -7.49
N GLY A 239 -2.46 9.47 -7.45
CA GLY A 239 -2.12 10.54 -6.51
C GLY A 239 -0.84 11.29 -6.89
N ARG A 240 -0.69 12.48 -6.34
CA ARG A 240 0.48 13.34 -6.57
C ARG A 240 1.14 13.69 -5.23
N GLN A 241 2.47 13.80 -5.23
CA GLN A 241 3.23 14.51 -4.20
C GLN A 241 4.38 15.30 -4.85
N GLY A 242 4.39 16.61 -4.67
CA GLY A 242 5.31 17.51 -5.38
C GLY A 242 5.29 17.28 -6.89
N ASN A 243 6.47 17.11 -7.47
CA ASN A 243 6.74 16.81 -8.88
C ASN A 243 6.55 15.33 -9.27
N TYR A 244 6.09 14.49 -8.35
CA TYR A 244 5.86 13.06 -8.60
C TYR A 244 4.37 12.74 -8.68
N PHE A 245 4.00 11.87 -9.62
CA PHE A 245 2.67 11.32 -9.76
C PHE A 245 2.72 9.79 -9.71
N MET A 246 1.88 9.17 -8.91
CA MET A 246 1.66 7.73 -8.92
C MET A 246 0.51 7.39 -9.86
N TRP A 247 0.80 6.59 -10.89
CA TRP A 247 -0.19 5.92 -11.72
C TRP A 247 -0.19 4.43 -11.39
N GLY A 248 -1.06 4.02 -10.47
CA GLY A 248 -1.07 2.67 -9.91
C GLY A 248 -1.49 1.58 -10.89
N PHE A 249 -2.36 1.92 -11.86
CA PHE A 249 -2.85 0.96 -12.86
C PHE A 249 -1.74 0.51 -13.81
N SER A 250 -1.75 -0.76 -14.15
CA SER A 250 -0.60 -1.42 -14.77
C SER A 250 -0.79 -1.78 -16.24
N GLY A 251 -1.99 -1.64 -16.82
CA GLY A 251 -2.21 -1.90 -18.25
C GLY A 251 -1.30 -1.04 -19.15
N SER A 252 -0.72 -1.62 -20.21
CA SER A 252 -0.07 -0.82 -21.26
C SER A 252 -1.15 -0.07 -22.05
N PRO A 253 -0.81 0.93 -22.89
CA PRO A 253 -1.81 1.64 -23.69
C PRO A 253 -2.72 0.73 -24.53
N ASN A 254 -2.26 -0.44 -24.99
CA ASN A 254 -3.13 -1.37 -25.73
C ASN A 254 -4.22 -2.00 -24.85
N HIS A 255 -3.94 -2.19 -23.57
CA HIS A 255 -4.87 -2.68 -22.56
C HIS A 255 -5.74 -1.56 -21.96
N MET A 256 -5.34 -0.29 -22.05
CA MET A 256 -6.12 0.84 -21.50
C MET A 256 -7.40 1.11 -22.29
N THR A 257 -8.50 1.45 -21.59
CA THR A 257 -9.70 2.04 -22.23
C THR A 257 -9.34 3.36 -22.92
N ASP A 258 -10.15 3.80 -23.88
CA ASP A 258 -9.85 5.06 -24.58
C ASP A 258 -9.97 6.27 -23.62
N GLU A 259 -10.89 6.21 -22.66
CA GLU A 259 -10.97 7.17 -21.55
C GLU A 259 -9.67 7.17 -20.73
N ALA A 260 -9.13 5.98 -20.40
CA ALA A 260 -7.89 5.89 -19.60
C ALA A 260 -6.67 6.42 -20.34
N LYS A 261 -6.58 6.20 -21.66
CA LYS A 261 -5.56 6.81 -22.51
C LYS A 261 -5.62 8.34 -22.43
N ASP A 262 -6.80 8.93 -22.54
CA ASP A 262 -6.96 10.38 -22.50
C ASP A 262 -6.68 10.94 -21.09
N VAL A 263 -7.07 10.22 -20.03
CA VAL A 263 -6.71 10.58 -18.64
C VAL A 263 -5.19 10.49 -18.42
N LEU A 264 -4.50 9.51 -19.02
CA LEU A 264 -3.04 9.42 -18.94
C LEU A 264 -2.37 10.61 -19.66
N VAL A 265 -2.86 10.99 -20.84
CA VAL A 265 -2.40 12.21 -21.54
C VAL A 265 -2.59 13.44 -20.66
N ASN A 266 -3.76 13.59 -20.05
CA ASN A 266 -4.03 14.70 -19.14
C ASN A 266 -3.13 14.68 -17.90
N THR A 267 -2.78 13.49 -17.40
CA THR A 267 -1.86 13.32 -16.27
C THR A 267 -0.47 13.82 -16.61
N VAL A 268 0.05 13.53 -17.80
CA VAL A 268 1.33 14.08 -18.29
C VAL A 268 1.29 15.62 -18.30
N CYS A 269 0.25 16.21 -18.88
CA CYS A 269 0.07 17.67 -18.92
C CYS A 269 -0.09 18.27 -17.51
N TYR A 270 -0.73 17.55 -16.60
CA TYR A 270 -0.97 17.99 -15.24
C TYR A 270 0.32 18.00 -14.41
N ILE A 271 1.11 16.92 -14.44
CA ILE A 271 2.31 16.82 -13.60
C ILE A 271 3.40 17.81 -14.04
N LYS A 272 3.44 18.19 -15.32
CA LYS A 272 4.36 19.23 -15.83
C LYS A 272 4.23 20.57 -15.09
N LYS A 273 3.05 20.89 -14.54
CA LYS A 273 2.81 22.14 -13.79
C LYS A 273 3.59 22.21 -12.47
N PHE A 274 4.09 21.06 -12.00
CA PHE A 274 4.83 20.91 -10.74
C PHE A 274 6.33 20.78 -10.97
N ASP A 275 6.81 21.21 -12.14
CA ASP A 275 8.24 21.28 -12.43
C ASP A 275 8.98 22.09 -11.35
N HIS A 276 10.09 21.54 -10.87
CA HIS A 276 10.89 22.03 -9.73
C HIS A 276 10.15 22.15 -8.38
N GLN A 277 8.97 21.56 -8.23
CA GLN A 277 8.24 21.52 -6.95
C GLN A 277 8.52 20.23 -6.18
N LYS A 278 9.66 20.19 -5.50
CA LYS A 278 10.07 19.04 -4.67
C LYS A 278 9.11 18.77 -3.50
N PRO A 279 8.89 17.50 -3.13
CA PRO A 279 8.17 17.15 -1.92
C PRO A 279 8.67 17.95 -0.71
N ILE A 280 7.73 18.53 0.05
CA ILE A 280 8.06 19.42 1.18
C ILE A 280 8.13 18.66 2.52
N MET A 281 7.82 17.36 2.49
CA MET A 281 7.83 16.45 3.64
C MET A 281 8.23 15.04 3.22
N LYS A 282 8.79 14.28 4.18
CA LYS A 282 9.08 12.85 4.03
C LYS A 282 8.09 12.01 4.83
N LYS A 283 7.46 11.02 4.21
CA LYS A 283 6.52 10.12 4.88
C LYS A 283 7.31 9.27 5.86
N VAL A 284 6.86 9.27 7.11
CA VAL A 284 7.31 8.34 8.14
C VAL A 284 6.34 7.16 8.12
N GLN A 285 6.88 5.94 8.14
CA GLN A 285 6.09 4.71 8.17
C GLN A 285 5.59 4.47 9.60
N ILE A 286 4.55 5.19 9.99
CA ILE A 286 3.89 5.15 11.31
C ILE A 286 2.37 5.07 11.14
N GLU A 287 1.68 4.56 12.17
CA GLU A 287 0.21 4.67 12.24
C GLU A 287 -0.22 6.13 12.40
N ASN A 288 -1.37 6.46 11.83
CA ASN A 288 -2.04 7.74 12.05
C ASN A 288 -3.19 7.58 13.06
N ARG A 289 -3.85 8.69 13.39
CA ARG A 289 -4.93 8.70 14.39
C ARG A 289 -6.16 7.89 13.98
N GLU A 290 -6.32 7.54 12.72
CA GLU A 290 -7.42 6.66 12.30
C GLU A 290 -7.27 5.24 12.88
N TRP A 291 -6.06 4.85 13.28
CA TRP A 291 -5.83 3.65 14.09
C TRP A 291 -6.64 3.65 15.39
N VAL A 292 -6.95 4.82 15.98
CA VAL A 292 -7.83 4.91 17.15
C VAL A 292 -9.25 4.46 16.82
N ASN A 293 -9.76 4.80 15.63
CA ASN A 293 -11.06 4.34 15.17
C ASN A 293 -11.06 2.83 14.93
N GLU A 294 -9.95 2.30 14.39
CA GLU A 294 -9.75 0.86 14.26
C GLU A 294 -9.74 0.17 15.62
N MET A 295 -9.09 0.74 16.64
CA MET A 295 -9.13 0.17 18.00
C MET A 295 -10.53 0.17 18.61
N ILE A 296 -11.30 1.25 18.44
CA ILE A 296 -12.71 1.29 18.86
C ILE A 296 -13.50 0.18 18.15
N TYR A 297 -13.36 0.05 16.83
CA TYR A 297 -14.01 -0.98 16.05
C TYR A 297 -13.62 -2.39 16.51
N ARG A 298 -12.32 -2.63 16.74
CA ARG A 298 -11.78 -3.93 17.13
C ARG A 298 -12.17 -4.33 18.55
N THR A 299 -12.37 -3.38 19.46
CA THR A 299 -12.82 -3.69 20.83
C THR A 299 -14.33 -3.91 20.95
N ASP A 300 -15.09 -3.79 19.86
CA ASP A 300 -16.54 -4.05 19.87
C ASP A 300 -16.86 -5.55 19.94
N LYS A 301 -17.75 -5.93 20.87
CA LYS A 301 -18.14 -7.34 21.05
C LYS A 301 -18.95 -7.87 19.86
N GLY A 302 -19.78 -7.04 19.23
CA GLY A 302 -20.55 -7.43 18.07
C GLY A 302 -19.66 -7.77 16.87
N LEU A 303 -18.50 -7.13 16.73
CA LEU A 303 -17.50 -7.50 15.74
C LEU A 303 -16.92 -8.90 16.01
N TYR A 304 -16.53 -9.18 17.25
CA TYR A 304 -16.05 -10.50 17.64
C TYR A 304 -17.10 -11.60 17.34
N GLU A 305 -18.37 -11.36 17.68
CA GLU A 305 -19.47 -12.29 17.40
C GLU A 305 -19.65 -12.52 15.88
N LYS A 306 -19.53 -11.47 15.06
CA LYS A 306 -19.53 -11.59 13.60
C LYS A 306 -18.36 -12.42 13.09
N ALA A 307 -17.17 -12.27 13.66
CA ALA A 307 -15.99 -13.06 13.27
C ALA A 307 -16.21 -14.56 13.55
N LEU A 308 -16.85 -14.91 14.67
CA LEU A 308 -17.22 -16.30 14.98
C LEU A 308 -18.20 -16.89 13.96
N ILE A 309 -19.20 -16.10 13.53
CA ILE A 309 -20.17 -16.51 12.51
C ILE A 309 -19.47 -16.69 11.16
N ALA A 310 -18.71 -15.70 10.73
CA ALA A 310 -17.96 -15.72 9.47
C ALA A 310 -17.00 -16.92 9.39
N ARG A 311 -16.40 -17.31 10.52
CA ARG A 311 -15.56 -18.50 10.63
C ARG A 311 -16.32 -19.78 10.31
N LYS A 312 -17.50 -19.98 10.92
CA LYS A 312 -18.34 -21.17 10.69
C LYS A 312 -18.83 -21.23 9.25
N GLU A 313 -19.32 -20.12 8.72
CA GLU A 313 -19.79 -20.05 7.33
C GLU A 313 -18.65 -20.30 6.33
N GLY A 314 -17.47 -19.74 6.59
CA GLY A 314 -16.30 -19.97 5.75
C GLY A 314 -15.79 -21.41 5.82
N ASN A 315 -15.84 -22.07 6.98
CA ASN A 315 -15.55 -23.50 7.10
C ASN A 315 -16.53 -24.36 6.30
N ALA A 316 -17.83 -24.01 6.30
CA ALA A 316 -18.82 -24.69 5.47
C ALA A 316 -18.52 -24.51 3.96
N ARG A 317 -18.10 -23.30 3.54
CA ARG A 317 -17.65 -23.05 2.16
C ARG A 317 -16.41 -23.86 1.80
N LEU A 318 -15.43 -23.95 2.70
CA LEU A 318 -14.22 -24.77 2.53
C LEU A 318 -14.59 -26.22 2.26
N LEU A 319 -15.42 -26.82 3.12
CA LEU A 319 -15.84 -28.21 2.98
C LEU A 319 -16.56 -28.47 1.66
N LYS A 320 -17.41 -27.53 1.22
CA LYS A 320 -18.06 -27.58 -0.08
C LYS A 320 -17.04 -27.57 -1.23
N MET A 321 -16.08 -26.64 -1.22
CA MET A 321 -15.01 -26.57 -2.23
C MET A 321 -14.16 -27.86 -2.25
N GLN A 322 -13.84 -28.42 -1.09
CA GLN A 322 -13.13 -29.70 -1.01
C GLN A 322 -13.95 -30.85 -1.60
N GLN A 323 -15.27 -30.86 -1.39
CA GLN A 323 -16.12 -31.88 -1.99
C GLN A 323 -16.17 -31.75 -3.51
N GLU A 324 -16.32 -30.53 -4.05
CA GLU A 324 -16.31 -30.28 -5.49
C GLU A 324 -14.99 -30.73 -6.15
N LEU A 325 -13.85 -30.48 -5.48
CA LEU A 325 -12.54 -30.95 -5.95
C LEU A 325 -12.40 -32.48 -5.91
N LYS A 326 -12.95 -33.15 -4.88
CA LYS A 326 -12.99 -34.62 -4.82
C LYS A 326 -13.83 -35.19 -5.97
N ASP A 327 -14.97 -34.59 -6.25
CA ASP A 327 -15.86 -35.05 -7.33
C ASP A 327 -15.22 -34.88 -8.71
N ARG A 328 -14.54 -33.76 -8.96
CA ARG A 328 -13.75 -33.52 -10.18
C ARG A 328 -12.61 -34.52 -10.33
N LYS A 329 -11.86 -34.76 -9.25
CA LYS A 329 -10.79 -35.77 -9.23
C LYS A 329 -11.33 -37.18 -9.48
N ALA A 330 -12.49 -37.54 -8.92
CA ALA A 330 -13.14 -38.83 -9.17
C ALA A 330 -13.57 -39.01 -10.64
N LYS A 331 -13.81 -37.92 -11.38
CA LYS A 331 -14.04 -37.92 -12.83
C LYS A 331 -12.75 -38.00 -13.67
N GLY A 332 -11.59 -38.07 -13.03
CA GLY A 332 -10.29 -38.14 -13.70
C GLY A 332 -9.72 -36.77 -14.12
N GLU A 333 -10.28 -35.66 -13.65
CA GLU A 333 -9.71 -34.33 -13.92
C GLU A 333 -8.40 -34.13 -13.13
N ASP A 334 -7.39 -33.54 -13.79
CA ASP A 334 -6.22 -33.01 -13.10
C ASP A 334 -6.60 -31.71 -12.40
N ILE A 335 -6.76 -31.78 -11.07
CA ILE A 335 -7.09 -30.63 -10.25
C ILE A 335 -5.85 -29.76 -9.93
N GLY A 336 -4.64 -30.23 -10.26
CA GLY A 336 -3.39 -29.54 -10.01
C GLY A 336 -2.91 -29.61 -8.55
N ARG A 337 -1.59 -29.47 -8.37
CA ARG A 337 -0.91 -29.63 -7.07
C ARG A 337 -1.45 -28.74 -5.94
N GLY A 338 -1.84 -27.50 -6.25
CA GLY A 338 -2.39 -26.58 -5.26
C GLY A 338 -3.72 -27.07 -4.66
N ASN A 339 -4.62 -27.55 -5.52
CA ASN A 339 -5.90 -28.11 -5.07
C ASN A 339 -5.72 -29.47 -4.38
N GLU A 340 -4.75 -30.28 -4.80
CA GLU A 340 -4.38 -31.52 -4.10
C GLU A 340 -3.94 -31.27 -2.65
N MET A 341 -3.18 -30.20 -2.42
CA MET A 341 -2.79 -29.77 -1.09
C MET A 341 -4.00 -29.23 -0.31
N PHE A 342 -4.84 -28.41 -0.95
CA PHE A 342 -6.05 -27.86 -0.34
C PHE A 342 -7.05 -28.93 0.10
N LEU A 343 -7.18 -30.03 -0.66
CA LEU A 343 -8.00 -31.20 -0.27
C LEU A 343 -7.56 -31.85 1.05
N LYS A 344 -6.28 -31.73 1.40
CA LYS A 344 -5.68 -32.32 2.61
C LYS A 344 -5.63 -31.33 3.77
N MET A 345 -5.97 -30.07 3.53
CA MET A 345 -6.00 -29.06 4.58
C MET A 345 -7.11 -29.40 5.58
N PRO A 346 -6.79 -29.56 6.88
CA PRO A 346 -7.81 -29.83 7.88
C PRO A 346 -8.69 -28.60 8.11
N VAL A 347 -9.89 -28.83 8.65
CA VAL A 347 -10.84 -27.78 9.05
C VAL A 347 -10.88 -27.72 10.57
N THR A 348 -10.91 -26.52 11.14
CA THR A 348 -11.11 -26.32 12.59
C THR A 348 -12.12 -25.22 12.87
N ASP A 349 -13.03 -25.51 13.80
CA ASP A 349 -13.98 -24.56 14.40
C ASP A 349 -13.43 -23.92 15.68
N ASP A 350 -12.15 -24.18 16.01
CA ASP A 350 -11.49 -23.55 17.14
C ASP A 350 -11.48 -22.04 16.98
N THR A 351 -11.92 -21.35 18.03
CA THR A 351 -11.97 -19.89 18.11
C THR A 351 -11.44 -19.47 19.46
N GLN A 352 -10.76 -18.31 19.49
CA GLN A 352 -10.28 -17.74 20.76
C GLN A 352 -11.43 -17.19 21.59
N SER A 353 -11.26 -17.12 22.91
CA SER A 353 -12.22 -16.47 23.80
C SER A 353 -12.29 -14.96 23.56
N PHE A 354 -13.36 -14.29 24.02
CA PHE A 354 -13.44 -12.83 23.91
C PHE A 354 -12.36 -12.13 24.74
N ASP A 355 -11.99 -12.70 25.89
CA ASP A 355 -10.89 -12.21 26.72
C ASP A 355 -9.55 -12.27 25.99
N ASP A 356 -9.24 -13.40 25.34
CA ASP A 356 -8.01 -13.55 24.56
C ASP A 356 -8.03 -12.64 23.32
N TYR A 357 -9.19 -12.46 22.69
CA TYR A 357 -9.39 -11.52 21.60
C TYR A 357 -9.12 -10.07 22.02
N LEU A 358 -9.61 -9.62 23.16
CA LEU A 358 -9.35 -8.26 23.64
C LEU A 358 -7.89 -8.07 24.05
N LYS A 359 -7.27 -9.05 24.71
CA LYS A 359 -5.84 -9.00 25.06
C LYS A 359 -4.97 -8.91 23.81
N SER A 360 -5.33 -9.61 22.73
CA SER A 360 -4.53 -9.61 21.51
C SER A 360 -4.66 -8.30 20.73
N TRP A 361 -5.83 -7.67 20.70
CA TRP A 361 -6.04 -6.39 20.01
C TRP A 361 -5.67 -5.15 20.82
N ALA A 362 -6.13 -5.06 22.07
CA ALA A 362 -5.93 -3.87 22.90
C ALA A 362 -4.66 -3.96 23.79
N GLY A 363 -4.03 -5.13 23.85
CA GLY A 363 -2.90 -5.40 24.74
C GLY A 363 -3.32 -5.70 26.18
N SER A 364 -2.45 -6.39 26.91
CA SER A 364 -2.72 -6.77 28.30
C SER A 364 -2.93 -5.57 29.22
N GLY A 365 -2.19 -4.46 29.00
CA GLY A 365 -2.33 -3.27 29.84
C GLY A 365 -3.73 -2.64 29.78
N MET A 366 -4.33 -2.53 28.60
CA MET A 366 -5.70 -2.02 28.45
C MET A 366 -6.73 -3.02 29.00
N TYR A 367 -6.48 -4.32 28.80
CA TYR A 367 -7.32 -5.37 29.37
C TYR A 367 -7.28 -5.39 30.90
N ASP A 368 -6.14 -5.20 31.53
CA ASP A 368 -6.02 -5.12 32.98
C ASP A 368 -6.80 -3.92 33.54
N MET A 369 -6.93 -2.84 32.76
CA MET A 369 -7.70 -1.66 33.14
C MET A 369 -9.22 -1.84 32.97
N PHE A 370 -9.67 -2.48 31.89
CA PHE A 370 -11.09 -2.47 31.48
C PHE A 370 -11.75 -3.85 31.40
N GLY A 371 -10.98 -4.93 31.43
CA GLY A 371 -11.45 -6.29 31.21
C GLY A 371 -12.25 -6.40 29.92
N THR A 372 -13.47 -6.92 30.00
CA THR A 372 -14.40 -7.07 28.88
C THR A 372 -15.38 -5.89 28.72
N ASN A 373 -15.19 -4.78 29.45
CA ASN A 373 -16.04 -3.60 29.37
C ASN A 373 -15.72 -2.75 28.12
N THR A 374 -16.25 -3.15 26.96
CA THR A 374 -16.02 -2.51 25.64
C THR A 374 -16.31 -1.00 25.65
N SER A 375 -17.39 -0.57 26.32
CA SER A 375 -17.75 0.85 26.46
C SER A 375 -16.66 1.68 27.16
N ALA A 376 -15.89 1.09 28.08
CA ALA A 376 -14.78 1.77 28.74
C ALA A 376 -13.60 2.02 27.79
N TYR A 377 -13.27 1.05 26.92
CA TYR A 377 -12.28 1.25 25.86
C TYR A 377 -12.70 2.39 24.93
N HIS A 378 -13.96 2.36 24.45
CA HIS A 378 -14.45 3.37 23.51
C HIS A 378 -14.40 4.77 24.14
N LYS A 379 -14.84 4.89 25.40
CA LYS A 379 -14.75 6.15 26.15
C LYS A 379 -13.31 6.62 26.31
N TYR A 380 -12.36 5.72 26.60
CA TYR A 380 -10.94 6.06 26.70
C TYR A 380 -10.40 6.60 25.37
N TYR A 381 -10.61 5.88 24.28
CA TYR A 381 -10.10 6.28 22.97
C TYR A 381 -10.69 7.62 22.51
N LEU A 382 -12.01 7.81 22.65
CA LEU A 382 -12.67 9.06 22.30
C LEU A 382 -12.22 10.24 23.17
N ALA A 383 -12.08 10.04 24.48
CA ALA A 383 -11.67 11.11 25.40
C ALA A 383 -10.21 11.56 25.19
N ASN A 384 -9.35 10.67 24.67
CA ASN A 384 -7.94 10.97 24.43
C ASN A 384 -7.62 11.22 22.95
N LEU A 385 -8.63 11.25 22.07
CA LEU A 385 -8.44 11.30 20.62
C LEU A 385 -7.46 12.41 20.21
N GLU A 386 -7.59 13.60 20.78
CA GLU A 386 -6.78 14.79 20.47
C GLU A 386 -5.32 14.74 20.94
N TYR A 387 -4.96 13.75 21.76
CA TYR A 387 -3.65 13.65 22.41
C TYR A 387 -2.85 12.42 21.95
N PHE A 388 -3.41 11.54 21.12
CA PHE A 388 -2.66 10.41 20.59
C PHE A 388 -1.48 10.88 19.73
N TYR A 389 -0.34 10.23 19.92
CA TYR A 389 0.86 10.38 19.10
C TYR A 389 1.61 9.04 19.01
N PRO A 390 2.56 8.89 18.07
CA PRO A 390 3.28 7.63 17.87
C PRO A 390 4.06 7.21 19.12
N LEU A 391 3.81 5.99 19.60
CA LEU A 391 4.72 5.27 20.50
C LEU A 391 5.87 4.68 19.70
N ASP A 392 5.53 4.08 18.56
CA ASP A 392 6.44 3.47 17.60
C ASP A 392 5.82 3.54 16.18
N ALA A 393 6.39 2.81 15.22
CA ALA A 393 5.90 2.74 13.85
C ALA A 393 4.47 2.16 13.70
N TYR A 394 3.90 1.61 14.75
CA TYR A 394 2.75 0.70 14.65
C TYR A 394 1.71 0.86 15.77
N SER A 395 1.98 1.72 16.74
CA SER A 395 1.13 1.94 17.90
C SER A 395 1.10 3.42 18.26
N LEU A 396 -0.06 3.86 18.76
CA LEU A 396 -0.24 5.18 19.33
C LEU A 396 -0.33 5.10 20.85
N GLN A 397 0.10 6.17 21.50
CA GLN A 397 -0.06 6.39 22.92
C GLN A 397 -0.57 7.79 23.19
N VAL A 398 -1.11 8.02 24.38
CA VAL A 398 -1.54 9.35 24.81
C VAL A 398 -0.31 10.19 25.16
N ASP A 399 -0.22 11.38 24.58
CA ASP A 399 0.73 12.41 25.01
C ASP A 399 0.24 13.04 26.31
N GLU A 400 0.79 12.58 27.44
CA GLU A 400 0.47 13.12 28.75
C GLU A 400 0.95 14.58 28.95
N ASP A 401 1.98 15.05 28.22
CA ASP A 401 2.39 16.46 28.27
C ASP A 401 1.32 17.34 27.59
N ALA A 402 0.91 16.99 26.36
CA ALA A 402 -0.12 17.75 25.62
C ALA A 402 -1.49 17.69 26.34
N LYS A 403 -1.83 16.53 26.91
CA LYS A 403 -3.04 16.34 27.72
C LYS A 403 -3.02 17.14 29.01
N LYS A 404 -1.88 17.20 29.71
CA LYS A 404 -1.68 18.07 30.89
C LYS A 404 -1.88 19.55 30.54
N LEU A 405 -1.45 19.97 29.35
CA LEU A 405 -1.66 21.33 28.85
C LEU A 405 -3.09 21.59 28.38
N GLY A 406 -3.89 20.54 28.14
CA GLY A 406 -5.27 20.64 27.68
C GLY A 406 -5.42 21.19 26.25
N ILE A 407 -4.36 21.12 25.44
CA ILE A 407 -4.34 21.62 24.06
C ILE A 407 -4.03 20.46 23.13
N SER A 408 -4.91 20.23 22.15
CA SER A 408 -4.73 19.22 21.10
C SER A 408 -3.37 19.35 20.43
N ASN A 409 -2.74 18.22 20.13
CA ASN A 409 -1.43 18.21 19.47
C ASN A 409 -1.46 18.66 17.99
N ARG A 410 -2.67 18.88 17.44
CA ARG A 410 -2.88 19.40 16.07
C ARG A 410 -3.05 20.91 16.02
N LYS A 411 -3.05 21.58 17.17
CA LYS A 411 -3.28 23.02 17.29
C LYS A 411 -1.97 23.78 17.49
N VAL A 412 -1.72 24.78 16.65
CA VAL A 412 -0.50 25.63 16.74
C VAL A 412 -0.41 26.33 18.11
N GLU A 413 -1.55 26.54 18.77
CA GLU A 413 -1.67 27.05 20.13
C GLU A 413 -0.88 26.23 21.16
N LEU A 414 -0.66 24.93 20.91
CA LEU A 414 0.19 24.10 21.76
C LEU A 414 1.64 24.60 21.73
N LEU A 415 2.16 24.94 20.54
CA LEU A 415 3.49 25.50 20.36
C LEU A 415 3.57 26.88 21.03
N GLU A 416 2.57 27.74 20.82
CA GLU A 416 2.51 29.08 21.44
C GLU A 416 2.55 29.02 22.97
N LYS A 417 1.79 28.08 23.55
CA LYS A 417 1.77 27.85 25.00
C LYS A 417 3.13 27.41 25.51
N CYS A 418 3.79 26.47 24.84
CA CYS A 418 5.11 26.00 25.23
C CYS A 418 6.18 27.09 25.10
N ILE A 419 6.15 27.91 24.05
CA ILE A 419 7.08 29.04 23.91
C ILE A 419 6.88 30.05 25.06
N LYS A 420 5.63 30.37 25.39
CA LYS A 420 5.32 31.26 26.52
C LYS A 420 5.78 30.69 27.87
N MET A 421 5.72 29.38 28.03
CA MET A 421 6.24 28.68 29.21
C MET A 421 7.76 28.81 29.30
N LEU A 422 8.49 28.63 28.18
CA LEU A 422 9.93 28.86 28.12
C LEU A 422 10.30 30.32 28.43
N GLU A 423 9.59 31.30 27.86
CA GLU A 423 9.82 32.73 28.10
C GLU A 423 9.70 33.11 29.58
N LYS A 424 8.88 32.37 30.34
CA LYS A 424 8.63 32.61 31.77
C LYS A 424 9.38 31.67 32.71
N GLY A 425 10.08 30.66 32.20
CA GLY A 425 10.67 29.60 33.01
C GLY A 425 9.64 28.68 33.70
N GLU A 426 8.41 28.59 33.19
CA GLU A 426 7.35 27.73 33.73
C GLU A 426 7.48 26.32 33.13
N GLU A 427 7.87 25.31 33.93
CA GLU A 427 8.10 23.93 33.46
C GLU A 427 8.90 23.81 32.14
N PRO A 428 10.10 24.42 32.05
CA PRO A 428 10.81 24.57 30.78
C PRO A 428 11.16 23.24 30.11
N ALA A 429 11.41 22.19 30.89
CA ALA A 429 11.68 20.86 30.37
C ALA A 429 10.45 20.26 29.64
N LEU A 430 9.23 20.48 30.13
CA LEU A 430 8.01 20.03 29.46
C LEU A 430 7.82 20.79 28.15
N ALA A 431 7.91 22.12 28.21
CA ALA A 431 7.74 22.97 27.04
C ALA A 431 8.73 22.63 25.92
N GLN A 432 10.01 22.44 26.25
CA GLN A 432 11.03 22.05 25.27
C GLN A 432 10.72 20.69 24.64
N ARG A 433 10.37 19.67 25.45
CA ARG A 433 10.02 18.33 24.93
C ARG A 433 8.86 18.39 23.95
N VAL A 434 7.81 19.16 24.25
CA VAL A 434 6.64 19.29 23.37
C VAL A 434 7.00 20.00 22.06
N LEU A 435 7.81 21.07 22.11
CA LEU A 435 8.26 21.79 20.92
C LEU A 435 9.11 20.90 19.99
N GLU A 436 10.06 20.15 20.54
CA GLU A 436 10.89 19.21 19.77
C GLU A 436 10.09 18.00 19.25
N ARG A 437 9.09 17.54 20.01
CA ARG A 437 8.19 16.46 19.59
C ARG A 437 7.38 16.87 18.36
N TYR A 438 6.81 18.07 18.36
CA TYR A 438 5.84 18.51 17.35
C TYR A 438 6.42 19.43 16.27
N THR A 439 7.72 19.64 16.20
CA THR A 439 8.37 20.39 15.10
C THR A 439 9.60 19.65 14.59
N THR A 440 10.19 20.10 13.48
CA THR A 440 11.50 19.64 12.99
C THR A 440 12.67 20.44 13.57
N GLU A 441 12.38 21.46 14.37
CA GLU A 441 13.35 22.40 14.91
C GLU A 441 13.88 21.93 16.27
N LYS A 442 15.05 22.45 16.65
CA LYS A 442 15.73 22.14 17.92
C LYS A 442 16.42 23.38 18.50
N PHE A 443 15.64 24.44 18.69
CA PHE A 443 16.18 25.68 19.26
C PHE A 443 16.44 25.55 20.75
N ALA A 444 17.50 26.22 21.23
CA ALA A 444 17.90 26.18 22.63
C ALA A 444 17.18 27.26 23.46
N SER A 445 16.80 28.38 22.83
CA SER A 445 16.24 29.53 23.53
C SER A 445 14.78 29.80 23.17
N ALA A 446 14.04 30.35 24.14
CA ALA A 446 12.65 30.78 23.94
C ALA A 446 12.53 31.83 22.82
N LYS A 447 13.53 32.70 22.67
CA LYS A 447 13.57 33.73 21.63
C LYS A 447 13.63 33.13 20.22
N GLU A 448 14.50 32.15 19.99
CA GLU A 448 14.60 31.48 18.69
C GLU A 448 13.28 30.79 18.32
N TRP A 449 12.65 30.09 19.27
CA TRP A 449 11.34 29.49 19.06
C TRP A 449 10.28 30.54 18.70
N ARG A 450 10.24 31.66 19.44
CA ARG A 450 9.30 32.76 19.18
C ARG A 450 9.51 33.36 17.79
N ASP A 451 10.76 33.63 17.42
CA ASP A 451 11.11 34.21 16.13
C ASP A 451 10.72 33.26 14.98
N TRP A 452 11.00 31.96 15.12
CA TRP A 452 10.61 30.95 14.14
C TRP A 452 9.09 30.85 13.99
N LEU A 453 8.36 30.79 15.11
CA LEU A 453 6.90 30.67 15.05
C LEU A 453 6.29 31.92 14.44
N THR A 454 6.70 33.13 14.85
CA THR A 454 6.20 34.38 14.27
C THR A 454 6.43 34.45 12.76
N ARG A 455 7.60 34.00 12.29
CA ARG A 455 7.93 33.98 10.85
C ARG A 455 7.08 32.97 10.07
N ASN A 456 6.86 31.79 10.63
CA ASN A 456 6.32 30.65 9.89
C ASN A 456 4.84 30.36 10.15
N LYS A 457 4.22 30.95 11.18
CA LYS A 457 2.86 30.60 11.64
C LYS A 457 1.81 30.55 10.52
N ALA A 458 1.85 31.50 9.58
CA ALA A 458 0.90 31.55 8.46
C ALA A 458 1.08 30.41 7.44
N ASN A 459 2.25 29.77 7.42
CA ASN A 459 2.63 28.70 6.51
C ASN A 459 2.75 27.34 7.22
N LEU A 460 2.47 27.25 8.52
CA LEU A 460 2.48 25.98 9.23
C LEU A 460 1.29 25.11 8.84
N TYR A 461 1.56 23.83 8.65
CA TYR A 461 0.55 22.79 8.53
C TYR A 461 0.94 21.61 9.42
N TYR A 462 -0.04 20.86 9.90
CA TYR A 462 0.17 19.68 10.72
C TYR A 462 0.02 18.42 9.87
N THR A 463 0.99 17.51 9.93
CA THR A 463 0.97 16.24 9.20
C THR A 463 1.21 15.08 10.16
N GLU A 464 0.32 14.09 10.12
CA GLU A 464 0.48 12.85 10.89
C GLU A 464 1.44 11.92 10.17
N SER A 465 1.30 11.79 8.85
CA SER A 465 2.21 10.97 8.03
C SER A 465 3.64 11.52 7.95
N GLY A 466 3.85 12.80 8.26
CA GLY A 466 5.17 13.41 8.47
C GLY A 466 5.75 13.22 9.88
N GLY A 467 5.16 12.37 10.72
CA GLY A 467 5.64 12.09 12.07
C GLY A 467 4.90 12.84 13.18
N PHE A 468 3.63 13.22 12.98
CA PHE A 468 2.85 14.05 13.90
C PHE A 468 3.57 15.38 14.20
N LYS A 469 3.87 16.15 13.16
CA LYS A 469 4.64 17.40 13.28
C LYS A 469 3.97 18.57 12.55
N PHE A 470 4.19 19.76 13.08
CA PHE A 470 4.02 21.01 12.35
C PHE A 470 5.22 21.21 11.43
N MET A 471 4.94 21.37 10.15
CA MET A 471 5.94 21.62 9.10
C MET A 471 5.61 22.94 8.40
N VAL A 472 6.62 23.53 7.76
CA VAL A 472 6.48 24.80 7.04
C VAL A 472 6.19 24.52 5.57
N ASN A 473 5.12 25.09 5.05
CA ASN A 473 4.83 25.06 3.61
C ASN A 473 5.79 26.01 2.86
N ILE A 474 6.78 25.42 2.20
CA ILE A 474 7.80 26.16 1.45
C ILE A 474 7.38 26.59 0.04
N TYR A 475 6.20 26.18 -0.45
CA TYR A 475 5.70 26.65 -1.75
C TYR A 475 5.09 28.05 -1.71
N LYS A 476 4.73 28.55 -0.52
CA LYS A 476 4.07 29.85 -0.33
C LYS A 476 5.00 30.96 0.18
N ALA A 477 6.28 30.67 0.41
CA ALA A 477 7.26 31.63 0.88
C ALA A 477 8.45 31.70 -0.07
N GLU A 478 8.77 32.90 -0.57
CA GLU A 478 10.13 33.22 -1.02
C GLU A 478 11.06 33.19 0.19
N THR A 479 11.47 31.99 0.62
CA THR A 479 12.52 31.84 1.63
C THR A 479 13.42 30.67 1.29
N THR A 480 14.70 31.02 1.20
CA THR A 480 15.90 30.19 1.06
C THR A 480 15.76 28.76 1.56
N ALA A 481 16.02 27.82 0.65
CA ALA A 481 16.12 26.39 0.91
C ALA A 481 17.06 26.08 2.08
N VAL A 482 16.56 25.35 3.07
CA VAL A 482 17.34 24.80 4.17
C VAL A 482 17.98 23.49 3.71
N VAL A 483 19.28 23.37 4.00
CA VAL A 483 20.12 22.20 3.71
C VAL A 483 19.52 20.94 4.37
N PRO A 484 19.43 19.80 3.66
CA PRO A 484 18.89 18.58 4.25
C PRO A 484 19.78 18.07 5.40
N ALA A 485 19.16 17.80 6.54
CA ALA A 485 19.82 17.10 7.64
C ALA A 485 20.18 15.66 7.21
N PRO A 486 21.32 15.13 7.70
CA PRO A 486 21.74 13.77 7.37
C PRO A 486 20.75 12.75 7.94
N THR A 487 20.23 11.89 7.06
CA THR A 487 19.49 10.69 7.45
C THR A 487 20.47 9.73 8.12
N GLY A 488 20.38 9.61 9.44
CA GLY A 488 21.13 8.61 10.18
C GLY A 488 20.67 7.21 9.78
N ASP A 489 21.63 6.38 9.39
CA ASP A 489 21.41 4.96 9.11
C ASP A 489 20.86 4.25 10.34
N MET A 490 19.69 3.64 10.19
CA MET A 490 19.22 2.63 11.14
C MET A 490 20.11 1.39 11.01
N LYS A 491 20.87 1.10 12.06
CA LYS A 491 21.55 -0.20 12.22
C LYS A 491 20.49 -1.29 12.39
N THR A 492 20.54 -2.31 11.54
CA THR A 492 19.77 -3.54 11.67
C THR A 492 20.13 -4.27 12.96
N ALA A 493 19.11 -4.53 13.78
CA ALA A 493 19.22 -5.29 15.01
C ALA A 493 19.14 -6.81 14.75
N ASN A 494 19.67 -7.57 15.72
CA ASN A 494 19.75 -9.02 15.81
C ASN A 494 18.44 -9.75 15.46
N ALA A 495 18.56 -10.99 14.99
CA ALA A 495 17.45 -11.90 14.69
C ALA A 495 16.48 -12.00 15.89
N ALA A 496 15.26 -11.48 15.71
CA ALA A 496 14.23 -11.49 16.74
C ALA A 496 13.72 -12.91 16.99
N ILE A 497 13.53 -13.26 18.27
CA ILE A 497 12.96 -14.55 18.72
C ILE A 497 11.42 -14.55 18.56
N MET A 498 10.81 -13.38 18.33
CA MET A 498 9.36 -13.19 18.13
C MET A 498 9.08 -12.43 16.83
N PRO A 499 7.91 -12.67 16.19
CA PRO A 499 7.46 -11.88 15.05
C PRO A 499 7.36 -10.38 15.38
N THR A 500 7.71 -9.54 14.41
CA THR A 500 7.64 -8.08 14.52
C THR A 500 6.94 -7.52 13.29
N ARG A 501 6.40 -6.30 13.31
CA ARG A 501 5.72 -5.78 12.11
C ARG A 501 6.66 -5.51 10.93
N THR A 502 7.98 -5.43 11.14
CA THR A 502 8.99 -5.39 10.07
C THR A 502 9.40 -6.78 9.57
N ASP A 503 9.24 -7.82 10.41
CA ASP A 503 9.38 -9.22 10.02
C ASP A 503 8.25 -10.08 10.64
N PRO A 504 7.04 -10.06 10.04
CA PRO A 504 5.83 -10.56 10.71
C PRO A 504 5.73 -12.07 10.79
N VAL A 505 6.71 -12.82 10.27
CA VAL A 505 6.67 -14.28 10.24
C VAL A 505 8.03 -14.81 10.63
N ILE A 506 8.15 -15.45 11.78
CA ILE A 506 9.36 -16.18 12.17
C ILE A 506 9.18 -17.64 11.77
N VAL A 507 10.14 -18.18 11.02
CA VAL A 507 10.15 -19.59 10.62
C VAL A 507 11.13 -20.33 11.51
N SER A 508 10.66 -21.41 12.13
CA SER A 508 11.50 -22.35 12.88
C SER A 508 11.30 -23.76 12.34
N ALA A 509 12.29 -24.63 12.52
CA ALA A 509 12.20 -26.00 12.08
C ALA A 509 12.88 -26.95 13.06
N LYS A 510 12.35 -28.16 13.18
CA LYS A 510 12.93 -29.23 14.01
C LYS A 510 12.75 -30.59 13.36
N LEU A 511 13.66 -31.50 13.70
CA LEU A 511 13.56 -32.92 13.38
C LEU A 511 13.03 -33.66 14.61
N VAL A 512 11.95 -34.41 14.45
CA VAL A 512 11.29 -35.15 15.53
C VAL A 512 11.37 -36.64 15.23
N ASP A 513 11.71 -37.45 16.24
CA ASP A 513 11.67 -38.91 16.12
C ASP A 513 10.22 -39.41 16.15
N GLU A 514 9.89 -40.32 15.24
CA GLU A 514 8.60 -41.00 15.19
C GLU A 514 8.74 -42.51 15.41
N ALA A 515 7.60 -43.17 15.64
CA ALA A 515 7.53 -44.63 15.75
C ALA A 515 8.05 -45.31 14.46
N ASN A 516 8.53 -46.56 14.59
CA ASN A 516 9.03 -47.39 13.48
C ASN A 516 10.27 -46.82 12.76
N GLY A 517 11.10 -46.06 13.48
CA GLY A 517 12.39 -45.60 12.97
C GLY A 517 12.29 -44.54 11.88
N LYS A 518 11.15 -43.85 11.74
CA LYS A 518 11.00 -42.68 10.87
C LYS A 518 11.36 -41.40 11.63
N LYS A 519 11.72 -40.34 10.88
CA LYS A 519 11.84 -38.99 11.44
C LYS A 519 10.90 -38.05 10.68
N GLN A 520 10.38 -37.05 11.38
CA GLN A 520 9.51 -36.02 10.83
C GLN A 520 10.21 -34.67 10.88
N VAL A 521 10.25 -33.98 9.74
CA VAL A 521 10.61 -32.56 9.68
C VAL A 521 9.36 -31.75 9.98
N VAL A 522 9.44 -30.90 11.00
CA VAL A 522 8.36 -29.99 11.41
C VAL A 522 8.84 -28.57 11.22
N VAL A 523 8.24 -27.84 10.27
CA VAL A 523 8.43 -26.40 10.06
C VAL A 523 7.27 -25.67 10.71
N LYS A 524 7.55 -24.62 11.47
CA LYS A 524 6.55 -23.75 12.09
C LYS A 524 6.75 -22.32 11.63
N ALA A 525 5.64 -21.63 11.39
CA ALA A 525 5.60 -20.18 11.28
C ALA A 525 4.89 -19.63 12.50
N ASP A 526 5.56 -18.77 13.26
CA ASP A 526 4.90 -17.87 14.20
C ASP A 526 4.63 -16.57 13.43
N ILE A 527 3.37 -16.17 13.37
CA ILE A 527 2.86 -15.05 12.58
C ILE A 527 2.41 -13.98 13.55
N LEU A 528 2.78 -12.73 13.29
CA LEU A 528 2.39 -11.62 14.14
C LEU A 528 0.86 -11.45 14.13
N GLN A 529 0.26 -11.18 15.28
CA GLN A 529 -1.18 -10.95 15.41
C GLN A 529 -1.69 -9.91 14.39
N GLY A 530 -2.81 -10.22 13.73
CA GLY A 530 -3.40 -9.38 12.68
C GLY A 530 -2.75 -9.53 11.31
N TRP A 531 -1.59 -10.19 11.24
CA TRP A 531 -0.96 -10.61 9.99
C TRP A 531 -1.34 -12.05 9.65
N HIS A 532 -1.18 -12.37 8.37
CA HIS A 532 -1.51 -13.67 7.84
C HIS A 532 -0.62 -14.04 6.65
N ILE A 533 -0.49 -15.35 6.44
CA ILE A 533 0.09 -15.92 5.22
C ILE A 533 -0.95 -16.80 4.54
N TYR A 534 -0.90 -16.92 3.21
CA TYR A 534 -1.97 -17.59 2.47
C TYR A 534 -1.82 -19.11 2.47
N ALA A 535 -2.85 -19.80 2.97
CA ALA A 535 -2.98 -21.26 2.96
C ALA A 535 -3.56 -21.77 1.64
N TYR A 536 -4.48 -21.00 1.05
CA TYR A 536 -5.03 -21.22 -0.27
C TYR A 536 -5.49 -19.90 -0.87
N VAL A 537 -5.27 -19.75 -2.17
CA VAL A 537 -5.84 -18.65 -2.95
C VAL A 537 -6.43 -19.18 -4.25
N PRO A 538 -7.54 -18.61 -4.74
CA PRO A 538 -8.04 -18.88 -6.08
C PRO A 538 -6.96 -18.63 -7.13
N LYS A 539 -7.07 -19.30 -8.29
CA LYS A 539 -6.11 -19.18 -9.40
C LYS A 539 -5.84 -17.72 -9.81
N ASP A 540 -6.87 -16.88 -9.75
CA ASP A 540 -6.83 -15.50 -10.23
C ASP A 540 -6.46 -14.48 -9.12
N SER A 541 -6.02 -14.97 -7.96
CA SER A 541 -5.59 -14.12 -6.85
C SER A 541 -4.26 -13.42 -7.16
N PRO A 542 -4.09 -12.15 -6.72
CA PRO A 542 -2.81 -11.46 -6.81
C PRO A 542 -1.78 -11.94 -5.78
N PHE A 543 -2.16 -12.87 -4.90
CA PHE A 543 -1.30 -13.42 -3.86
C PHE A 543 -0.82 -14.82 -4.19
N ILE A 544 0.22 -15.27 -3.49
CA ILE A 544 0.75 -16.63 -3.63
C ILE A 544 0.33 -17.53 -2.47
N THR A 545 0.03 -18.79 -2.77
CA THR A 545 -0.06 -19.82 -1.73
C THR A 545 1.30 -20.05 -1.09
N THR A 546 1.36 -20.12 0.23
CA THR A 546 2.56 -20.46 0.98
C THR A 546 2.99 -21.90 0.69
N GLN A 547 4.26 -22.10 0.37
CA GLN A 547 4.82 -23.40 0.01
C GLN A 547 5.93 -23.79 0.99
N PRO A 548 5.86 -24.98 1.61
CA PRO A 548 6.98 -25.51 2.36
C PRO A 548 8.12 -25.93 1.43
N ILE A 549 9.34 -25.59 1.83
CA ILE A 549 10.59 -25.89 1.13
C ILE A 549 11.31 -26.99 1.90
N ILE A 550 11.87 -27.97 1.18
CA ILE A 550 12.82 -28.93 1.74
C ILE A 550 13.86 -29.32 0.70
N GLU A 551 15.11 -29.33 1.13
CA GLU A 551 16.26 -29.85 0.40
C GLU A 551 16.88 -30.94 1.26
N LEU A 552 16.85 -32.16 0.74
CA LEU A 552 17.31 -33.36 1.45
C LEU A 552 18.67 -33.81 0.90
N PRO A 553 19.52 -34.42 1.74
CA PRO A 553 20.72 -35.08 1.25
C PRO A 553 20.39 -36.20 0.25
N LYS A 554 21.34 -36.49 -0.65
CA LYS A 554 21.17 -37.47 -1.73
C LYS A 554 20.71 -38.83 -1.19
N GLY A 555 19.66 -39.39 -1.79
CA GLY A 555 19.10 -40.70 -1.43
C GLY A 555 18.04 -40.67 -0.33
N ILE A 556 17.74 -39.51 0.25
CA ILE A 556 16.63 -39.32 1.19
C ILE A 556 15.45 -38.72 0.43
N THR A 557 14.27 -39.23 0.74
CA THR A 557 13.00 -38.78 0.18
C THR A 557 12.06 -38.37 1.31
N ASN A 558 11.14 -37.45 1.02
CA ASN A 558 10.10 -37.05 1.94
C ASN A 558 8.72 -37.45 1.44
N THR A 559 7.77 -37.60 2.37
CA THR A 559 6.35 -37.74 2.04
C THR A 559 5.74 -36.40 1.65
N GLU A 560 4.50 -36.40 1.18
CA GLU A 560 3.78 -35.15 0.99
C GLU A 560 3.62 -34.38 2.30
N TRP A 561 3.57 -33.05 2.20
CA TRP A 561 3.42 -32.18 3.36
C TRP A 561 2.01 -32.26 3.94
N GLN A 562 1.93 -32.26 5.26
CA GLN A 562 0.71 -32.04 6.04
C GLN A 562 0.77 -30.65 6.67
N THR A 563 -0.36 -29.96 6.75
CA THR A 563 -0.42 -28.61 7.30
C THR A 563 -1.39 -28.50 8.47
N SER A 564 -1.25 -27.47 9.30
CA SER A 564 -2.32 -27.02 10.19
C SER A 564 -3.52 -26.51 9.39
N ALA A 565 -4.66 -26.38 10.06
CA ALA A 565 -5.88 -25.86 9.45
C ALA A 565 -5.68 -24.39 9.05
N GLY A 566 -6.05 -24.06 7.82
CA GLY A 566 -6.21 -22.67 7.39
C GLY A 566 -7.59 -22.15 7.83
N VAL A 567 -7.74 -20.83 7.78
CA VAL A 567 -8.93 -20.12 8.22
C VAL A 567 -9.48 -19.28 7.06
N PRO A 568 -10.81 -19.11 6.93
CA PRO A 568 -11.38 -18.28 5.87
C PRO A 568 -10.88 -16.84 5.99
N PHE A 569 -10.38 -16.28 4.88
CA PHE A 569 -9.93 -14.89 4.87
C PHE A 569 -11.12 -13.93 4.79
N THR A 570 -11.23 -13.03 5.76
CA THR A 570 -12.32 -12.05 5.78
C THR A 570 -12.14 -11.07 4.62
N GLY A 571 -13.19 -10.79 3.85
CA GLY A 571 -13.15 -9.90 2.68
C GLY A 571 -12.47 -10.48 1.43
N GLY A 572 -11.97 -11.73 1.49
CA GLY A 572 -11.39 -12.44 0.36
C GLY A 572 -12.11 -13.74 0.07
N GLU A 573 -13.12 -13.69 -0.81
CA GLU A 573 -13.93 -14.86 -1.12
C GLU A 573 -13.07 -16.01 -1.68
N GLY A 574 -13.27 -17.22 -1.15
CA GLY A 574 -12.53 -18.41 -1.55
C GLY A 574 -11.05 -18.44 -1.14
N MET A 575 -10.56 -17.43 -0.40
CA MET A 575 -9.20 -17.42 0.15
C MET A 575 -9.16 -17.99 1.57
N PHE A 576 -8.09 -18.71 1.88
CA PHE A 576 -7.80 -19.23 3.21
C PHE A 576 -6.40 -18.85 3.63
N VAL A 577 -6.24 -18.48 4.90
CA VAL A 577 -4.99 -17.97 5.46
C VAL A 577 -4.63 -18.72 6.74
N TRP A 578 -3.37 -18.64 7.15
CA TRP A 578 -2.98 -18.92 8.53
C TRP A 578 -2.75 -17.60 9.25
N GLU A 579 -3.35 -17.49 10.43
CA GLU A 579 -3.20 -16.41 11.39
C GLU A 579 -2.51 -16.98 12.64
N ASP A 580 -1.72 -16.15 13.34
CA ASP A 580 -0.95 -16.45 14.56
C ASP A 580 0.12 -17.56 14.41
N LYS A 581 -0.25 -18.76 13.93
CA LYS A 581 0.66 -19.89 13.75
C LYS A 581 0.28 -20.75 12.54
N ALA A 582 1.29 -21.26 11.86
CA ALA A 582 1.15 -22.35 10.88
C ALA A 582 2.16 -23.46 11.17
N THR A 583 1.78 -24.72 10.94
CA THR A 583 2.69 -25.86 11.05
C THR A 583 2.65 -26.70 9.78
N PHE A 584 3.82 -27.10 9.30
CA PHE A 584 4.02 -27.95 8.14
C PHE A 584 4.85 -29.15 8.56
N LYS A 585 4.41 -30.36 8.21
CA LYS A 585 5.06 -31.62 8.59
C LYS A 585 5.29 -32.50 7.39
N THR A 586 6.44 -33.15 7.31
CA THR A 586 6.72 -34.20 6.33
C THR A 586 7.59 -35.28 6.96
N GLU A 587 7.31 -36.54 6.65
CA GLU A 587 8.14 -37.66 7.08
C GLU A 587 9.31 -37.83 6.11
N ILE A 588 10.49 -38.14 6.62
CA ILE A 588 11.67 -38.45 5.83
C ILE A 588 12.13 -39.89 6.05
N SER A 589 12.65 -40.51 5.00
CA SER A 589 13.29 -41.82 5.12
C SER A 589 14.59 -41.71 5.92
N THR A 590 14.77 -42.61 6.89
CA THR A 590 15.88 -42.57 7.85
C THR A 590 17.02 -43.53 7.53
N ALA A 591 16.79 -44.51 6.65
CA ALA A 591 17.74 -45.56 6.33
C ALA A 591 19.10 -45.04 5.80
N SER A 592 19.13 -43.85 5.20
CA SER A 592 20.33 -43.20 4.68
C SER A 592 20.77 -41.95 5.47
N LEU A 593 20.06 -41.64 6.57
CA LEU A 593 20.35 -40.47 7.40
C LEU A 593 21.56 -40.74 8.28
N LYS A 594 22.57 -39.87 8.26
CA LYS A 594 23.78 -39.99 9.09
C LYS A 594 23.96 -38.75 9.97
N PRO A 595 24.49 -38.91 11.20
CA PRO A 595 24.91 -37.77 12.00
C PRO A 595 25.81 -36.83 11.21
N GLY A 596 25.60 -35.53 11.37
CA GLY A 596 26.30 -34.46 10.65
C GLY A 596 25.71 -34.08 9.29
N MET A 597 24.74 -34.83 8.74
CA MET A 597 24.01 -34.39 7.54
C MET A 597 23.17 -33.14 7.82
N VAL A 598 23.01 -32.29 6.81
CA VAL A 598 22.20 -31.06 6.89
C VAL A 598 20.94 -31.22 6.05
N ILE A 599 19.79 -30.93 6.66
CA ILE A 599 18.50 -30.78 5.99
C ILE A 599 18.18 -29.29 5.94
N LYS A 600 17.91 -28.74 4.74
CA LYS A 600 17.42 -27.37 4.62
C LYS A 600 15.92 -27.40 4.47
N CYS A 601 15.18 -26.65 5.27
CA CYS A 601 13.72 -26.57 5.15
C CYS A 601 13.21 -25.20 5.55
N GLY A 602 12.00 -24.85 5.12
CA GLY A 602 11.45 -23.52 5.40
C GLY A 602 10.22 -23.21 4.58
N LEU A 603 10.01 -21.94 4.25
CA LEU A 603 8.80 -21.47 3.55
C LEU A 603 9.16 -20.51 2.41
N TYR A 604 8.45 -20.63 1.29
CA TYR A 604 8.23 -19.56 0.32
C TYR A 604 6.82 -19.01 0.56
N TYR A 605 6.69 -17.74 0.91
CA TYR A 605 5.42 -17.19 1.36
C TYR A 605 5.31 -15.70 1.06
N GLN A 606 4.07 -15.22 1.09
CA GLN A 606 3.73 -13.80 1.13
C GLN A 606 2.94 -13.55 2.41
N VAL A 607 3.21 -12.42 3.06
CA VAL A 607 2.58 -12.04 4.33
C VAL A 607 1.95 -10.66 4.22
N CYS A 608 0.71 -10.55 4.70
CA CYS A 608 -0.07 -9.33 4.71
C CYS A 608 -0.78 -9.15 6.05
N ASP A 609 -1.11 -7.93 6.41
CA ASP A 609 -2.25 -7.61 7.28
C ASP A 609 -3.30 -6.85 6.44
N ASN A 610 -4.33 -6.30 7.07
CA ASN A 610 -5.34 -5.51 6.35
C ASN A 610 -4.76 -4.24 5.73
N ASN A 611 -3.66 -3.72 6.29
CA ASN A 611 -3.07 -2.43 5.96
C ASN A 611 -1.74 -2.56 5.20
N LYS A 612 -1.18 -3.74 4.97
CA LYS A 612 0.11 -3.89 4.30
C LYS A 612 0.29 -5.27 3.73
N CYS A 613 1.04 -5.37 2.65
CA CYS A 613 1.53 -6.64 2.12
C CYS A 613 3.02 -6.54 1.88
N PHE A 614 3.79 -7.52 2.35
CA PHE A 614 5.19 -7.64 1.95
C PHE A 614 5.31 -8.43 0.63
N PRO A 615 6.33 -8.17 -0.18
CA PRO A 615 6.64 -9.02 -1.34
C PRO A 615 6.87 -10.49 -0.92
N PRO A 616 6.60 -11.45 -1.82
CA PRO A 616 6.97 -12.85 -1.61
C PRO A 616 8.44 -13.01 -1.20
N LYS A 617 8.72 -13.85 -0.20
CA LYS A 617 10.09 -14.14 0.25
C LYS A 617 10.30 -15.59 0.64
N ARG A 618 11.56 -16.02 0.63
CA ARG A 618 12.00 -17.34 1.13
C ARG A 618 12.65 -17.19 2.50
N LYS A 619 12.30 -18.07 3.44
CA LYS A 619 13.03 -18.27 4.70
C LYS A 619 13.42 -19.73 4.81
N ILE A 620 14.71 -19.99 5.00
CA ILE A 620 15.31 -21.34 5.09
C ILE A 620 15.98 -21.48 6.44
N ILE A 621 15.80 -22.65 7.06
CA ILE A 621 16.41 -23.11 8.30
C ILE A 621 17.22 -24.36 7.97
N GLU A 622 18.43 -24.45 8.53
CA GLU A 622 19.28 -25.63 8.43
C GLU A 622 19.15 -26.45 9.71
N ILE A 623 18.82 -27.73 9.58
CA ILE A 623 18.78 -28.69 10.68
C ILE A 623 19.94 -29.66 10.50
N GLN A 624 20.82 -29.74 11.49
CA GLN A 624 21.85 -30.76 11.54
C GLN A 624 21.29 -32.02 12.19
N VAL A 625 21.48 -33.16 11.52
CA VAL A 625 21.15 -34.49 12.08
C VAL A 625 22.16 -34.79 13.18
N LEU A 626 21.68 -34.97 14.41
CA LEU A 626 22.49 -35.30 15.57
C LEU A 626 22.90 -36.77 15.59
#